data_AF-A0A6I9NG78-F1
#
_entry.id   AF-A0A6I9NG78-F1
#
_cell.length_a   1.000
_cell.length_b   1.000
_cell.length_c   1.000
_cell.angle_alpha   90.00
_cell.angle_beta   90.00
_cell.angle_gamma   90.00
#
_symmetry.space_group_name_H-M   'P 1'
#
loop_
_entity.id
_entity.type
_entity.pdbx_description
1 polymer ?
#
loop_
_entity_poly.entity_id
_entity_poly.type
_entity_poly.pdbx_seq_one_letter_code
_entity_poly.pdbx_strand_id
1 'polypeptide(L)'
;MYLQDSGCSEAKLASLFGLDQEGNQGNESFQYTAPKQPKKSFTSAAATQKASLPPGALAVLFATAVQAFRYINGQYVKQGKLGAAVLGNHSTKEYKLLLYLSQQKQVAAAKIHLGFVFTVQPNNYCTFYDEQRQNWSLMFESDKASSDFCKEVSDTGADLGPHL
;
A
#
# COMPACT_ATOMS: atom_id res chain seq x y z
N MET A 1 -28.19 -50.88 5.71
CA MET A 1 -26.92 -51.63 5.83
C MET A 1 -25.91 -50.95 4.91
N TYR A 2 -24.78 -50.52 5.49
CA TYR A 2 -23.37 -50.47 5.00
C TYR A 2 -23.06 -50.00 3.55
N LEU A 3 -22.26 -48.93 3.31
CA LEU A 3 -20.77 -48.85 3.21
C LEU A 3 -20.20 -49.73 2.06
N GLN A 4 -19.13 -49.46 1.29
CA GLN A 4 -18.15 -48.37 1.10
C GLN A 4 -17.11 -48.82 0.01
N ASP A 5 -16.52 -47.85 -0.72
CA ASP A 5 -15.14 -47.73 -1.31
C ASP A 5 -14.62 -48.52 -2.55
N SER A 6 -13.66 -47.83 -3.23
CA SER A 6 -12.42 -48.29 -3.93
C SER A 6 -12.37 -48.04 -5.45
N GLY A 7 -11.34 -47.50 -6.12
CA GLY A 7 -9.99 -47.00 -5.79
C GLY A 7 -9.10 -46.86 -7.07
N CYS A 8 -8.07 -45.97 -7.02
CA CYS A 8 -6.75 -45.88 -7.72
C CYS A 8 -6.60 -46.03 -9.27
N SER A 9 -5.54 -45.61 -9.99
CA SER A 9 -4.49 -44.56 -10.00
C SER A 9 -3.53 -44.88 -11.19
N GLU A 10 -2.75 -43.90 -11.69
CA GLU A 10 -1.57 -43.99 -12.58
C GLU A 10 -1.71 -44.23 -14.11
N ALA A 11 -1.23 -43.25 -14.90
CA ALA A 11 -0.68 -43.46 -16.25
C ALA A 11 0.80 -43.06 -16.25
N LYS A 12 1.66 -44.01 -16.65
CA LYS A 12 3.10 -44.04 -16.47
C LYS A 12 3.84 -43.65 -17.76
N LEU A 13 4.93 -42.91 -17.59
CA LEU A 13 5.87 -42.41 -18.59
C LEU A 13 6.60 -43.53 -19.35
N ALA A 14 6.55 -43.53 -20.69
CA ALA A 14 7.49 -44.28 -21.53
C ALA A 14 7.51 -43.76 -22.99
N SER A 15 8.47 -42.88 -23.30
CA SER A 15 9.18 -42.87 -24.59
C SER A 15 10.17 -41.71 -24.57
N LEU A 16 11.24 -41.95 -23.81
CA LEU A 16 12.45 -41.16 -23.78
C LEU A 16 13.46 -41.88 -24.68
N PHE A 17 13.88 -41.18 -25.74
CA PHE A 17 15.08 -41.40 -26.56
C PHE A 17 15.07 -42.46 -27.68
N GLY A 18 15.14 -41.96 -28.92
CA GLY A 18 15.81 -42.58 -30.08
C GLY A 18 16.19 -41.44 -31.04
N LEU A 19 17.46 -41.00 -31.14
CA LEU A 19 18.54 -41.49 -32.04
C LEU A 19 18.15 -41.29 -33.54
N ASP A 20 18.87 -40.63 -34.46
CA ASP A 20 20.29 -40.26 -34.59
C ASP A 20 20.46 -39.23 -35.76
N GLN A 21 21.73 -38.90 -36.04
CA GLN A 21 22.39 -37.85 -36.84
C GLN A 21 22.12 -37.61 -38.36
N GLU A 22 22.49 -36.36 -38.74
CA GLU A 22 23.18 -35.85 -39.97
C GLU A 22 22.44 -35.53 -41.29
N GLY A 23 22.75 -34.33 -41.85
CA GLY A 23 22.46 -33.95 -43.23
C GLY A 23 22.48 -32.45 -43.56
N ASN A 24 23.68 -31.88 -43.74
CA ASN A 24 24.09 -30.81 -44.67
C ASN A 24 23.01 -29.88 -45.31
N GLN A 25 23.10 -28.56 -45.09
CA GLN A 25 23.10 -27.49 -46.13
C GLN A 25 23.15 -26.09 -45.52
N GLY A 26 23.96 -25.21 -46.12
CA GLY A 26 24.38 -23.93 -45.55
C GLY A 26 23.33 -22.81 -45.53
N ASN A 27 23.63 -21.79 -44.72
CA ASN A 27 23.20 -20.41 -44.95
C ASN A 27 24.29 -19.46 -44.40
N GLU A 28 24.95 -18.75 -45.31
CA GLU A 28 25.93 -17.69 -45.03
C GLU A 28 25.24 -16.40 -44.54
N SER A 29 24.53 -16.45 -43.42
CA SER A 29 23.89 -15.25 -42.87
C SER A 29 23.78 -15.27 -41.36
N PHE A 30 24.89 -15.51 -40.67
CA PHE A 30 25.02 -15.16 -39.25
C PHE A 30 26.47 -14.78 -38.94
N GLN A 31 26.91 -13.63 -39.45
CA GLN A 31 28.10 -12.99 -38.91
C GLN A 31 27.74 -12.42 -37.53
N TYR A 32 27.91 -13.25 -36.49
CA TYR A 32 27.73 -12.84 -35.11
C TYR A 32 28.88 -11.90 -34.71
N THR A 33 28.65 -10.60 -34.81
CA THR A 33 29.52 -9.62 -34.17
C THR A 33 29.03 -9.44 -32.75
N ALA A 34 29.73 -10.06 -31.79
CA ALA A 34 29.38 -9.92 -30.39
C ALA A 34 29.33 -8.43 -30.00
N PRO A 35 28.22 -7.94 -29.42
CA PRO A 35 28.13 -6.54 -29.02
C PRO A 35 29.24 -6.25 -28.00
N LYS A 36 29.99 -5.17 -28.24
CA LYS A 36 31.06 -4.74 -27.33
C LYS A 36 30.49 -4.60 -25.93
N GLN A 37 31.03 -5.40 -25.00
CA GLN A 37 30.66 -5.37 -23.60
C GLN A 37 30.75 -3.93 -23.07
N PRO A 38 29.68 -3.39 -22.47
CA PRO A 38 29.79 -2.18 -21.68
C PRO A 38 30.76 -2.47 -20.54
N LYS A 39 31.82 -1.67 -20.42
CA LYS A 39 32.78 -1.80 -19.32
C LYS A 39 32.03 -1.54 -18.01
N LYS A 40 31.75 -2.62 -17.28
CA LYS A 40 31.34 -2.57 -15.88
C LYS A 40 32.51 -1.99 -15.09
N SER A 41 32.34 -0.78 -14.61
CA SER A 41 33.01 -0.35 -13.38
C SER A 41 32.47 -1.24 -12.28
N PHE A 42 33.33 -2.12 -11.76
CA PHE A 42 33.02 -2.91 -10.58
C PHE A 42 32.94 -1.98 -9.37
N THR A 43 31.76 -1.86 -8.79
CA THR A 43 31.61 -1.87 -7.33
C THR A 43 30.36 -2.65 -6.97
N SER A 44 30.56 -3.55 -6.03
CA SER A 44 29.75 -4.69 -5.66
C SER A 44 28.45 -4.34 -4.94
N ALA A 45 27.57 -5.34 -4.93
CA ALA A 45 26.46 -5.56 -4.01
C ALA A 45 25.20 -4.68 -4.17
N ALA A 46 24.12 -5.39 -4.49
CA ALA A 46 22.75 -4.95 -4.44
C ALA A 46 22.39 -4.43 -3.04
N ALA A 47 22.05 -3.15 -2.98
CA ALA A 47 21.01 -2.66 -2.09
C ALA A 47 19.99 -1.99 -3.00
N THR A 48 18.75 -2.45 -2.96
CA THR A 48 17.61 -1.63 -3.38
C THR A 48 17.77 -0.30 -2.67
N GLN A 49 18.19 0.74 -3.40
CA GLN A 49 18.29 2.09 -2.87
C GLN A 49 16.87 2.50 -2.50
N LYS A 50 16.53 2.29 -1.22
CA LYS A 50 15.49 3.04 -0.54
C LYS A 50 15.98 4.48 -0.66
N ALA A 51 15.45 5.21 -1.64
CA ALA A 51 15.81 6.61 -1.84
C ALA A 51 15.78 7.28 -0.47
N SER A 52 16.92 7.80 -0.03
CA SER A 52 17.01 8.47 1.26
C SER A 52 16.01 9.62 1.22
N LEU A 53 14.92 9.49 1.97
CA LEU A 53 13.94 10.57 2.15
C LEU A 53 14.74 11.82 2.52
N PRO A 54 14.53 12.96 1.81
CA PRO A 54 15.29 14.16 2.11
C PRO A 54 15.13 14.51 3.60
N PRO A 55 16.18 14.99 4.27
CA PRO A 55 16.10 15.40 5.66
C PRO A 55 14.93 16.37 5.85
N GLY A 56 13.96 16.01 6.68
CA GLY A 56 12.73 16.80 6.89
C GLY A 56 11.46 16.20 6.28
N ALA A 57 11.54 15.21 5.38
CA ALA A 57 10.36 14.59 4.79
C ALA A 57 9.48 13.86 5.83
N LEU A 58 8.16 13.91 5.66
CA LEU A 58 7.21 13.15 6.46
C LEU A 58 7.24 11.67 6.08
N ALA A 59 7.44 10.79 7.06
CA ALA A 59 7.33 9.34 6.89
C ALA A 59 5.90 8.88 7.18
N VAL A 60 5.44 7.79 6.56
CA VAL A 60 4.19 7.13 6.95
C VAL A 60 4.42 6.44 8.30
N LEU A 61 3.71 6.87 9.33
CA LEU A 61 3.76 6.26 10.67
C LEU A 61 2.78 5.10 10.76
N PHE A 62 1.56 5.33 10.27
CA PHE A 62 0.52 4.31 10.20
C PHE A 62 -0.35 4.52 8.96
N ALA A 63 -0.84 3.44 8.36
CA ALA A 63 -1.77 3.50 7.26
C ALA A 63 -2.78 2.34 7.34
N THR A 64 -4.04 2.64 7.02
CA THR A 64 -5.11 1.66 6.99
C THR A 64 -6.12 1.98 5.89
N ALA A 65 -6.90 0.99 5.49
CA ALA A 65 -7.99 1.21 4.55
C ALA A 65 -9.26 1.63 5.29
N VAL A 66 -9.98 2.58 4.71
CA VAL A 66 -11.24 3.12 5.25
C VAL A 66 -12.26 3.29 4.15
N GLN A 67 -13.53 3.19 4.51
CA GLN A 67 -14.60 3.72 3.68
C GLN A 67 -14.80 5.19 4.04
N ALA A 68 -14.58 6.10 3.08
CA ALA A 68 -14.63 7.53 3.33
C ALA A 68 -15.97 8.15 2.87
N PHE A 69 -16.38 9.19 3.58
CA PHE A 69 -17.54 10.02 3.28
C PHE A 69 -17.16 11.49 3.45
N ARG A 70 -17.71 12.36 2.59
CA ARG A 70 -17.50 13.80 2.66
C ARG A 70 -18.83 14.50 2.91
N TYR A 71 -18.85 15.46 3.83
CA TYR A 71 -20.04 16.26 4.09
C TYR A 71 -20.22 17.34 3.02
N ILE A 72 -21.32 17.28 2.27
CA ILE A 72 -21.65 18.20 1.18
C ILE A 72 -23.14 18.54 1.30
N ASN A 73 -23.48 19.84 1.32
CA ASN A 73 -24.86 20.33 1.31
C ASN A 73 -25.79 19.69 2.38
N GLY A 74 -25.29 19.51 3.61
CA GLY A 74 -26.09 18.95 4.70
C GLY A 74 -26.07 17.43 4.81
N GLN A 75 -25.37 16.72 3.92
CA GLN A 75 -25.37 15.25 3.87
C GLN A 75 -23.97 14.67 3.70
N TYR A 76 -23.73 13.50 4.28
CA TYR A 76 -22.51 12.73 4.02
C TYR A 76 -22.65 11.93 2.72
N VAL A 77 -21.80 12.24 1.75
CA VAL A 77 -21.74 11.57 0.44
C VAL A 77 -20.57 10.58 0.43
N LYS A 78 -20.86 9.31 0.11
CA LYS A 78 -19.88 8.23 0.02
C LYS A 78 -18.82 8.52 -1.05
N GLN A 79 -17.55 8.47 -0.68
CA GLN A 79 -16.40 8.69 -1.58
C GLN A 79 -15.71 7.38 -2.02
N GLY A 80 -16.08 6.25 -1.42
CA GLY A 80 -15.48 4.95 -1.72
C GLY A 80 -14.35 4.55 -0.75
N LYS A 81 -13.68 3.44 -1.06
CA LYS A 81 -12.57 2.93 -0.26
C LYS A 81 -11.32 3.77 -0.54
N LEU A 82 -10.72 4.32 0.50
CA LEU A 82 -9.48 5.11 0.46
C LEU A 82 -8.45 4.51 1.42
N GLY A 83 -7.18 4.85 1.19
CA GLY A 83 -6.16 4.76 2.24
C GLY A 83 -6.24 6.00 3.14
N ALA A 84 -6.19 5.79 4.44
CA ALA A 84 -5.94 6.83 5.44
C ALA A 84 -4.57 6.59 6.05
N ALA A 85 -3.73 7.62 6.09
CA ALA A 85 -2.40 7.55 6.69
C ALA A 85 -2.16 8.69 7.68
N VAL A 86 -1.49 8.38 8.78
CA VAL A 86 -0.81 9.36 9.63
C VAL A 86 0.63 9.44 9.16
N LEU A 87 1.04 10.63 8.76
CA LEU A 87 2.40 10.95 8.35
C LEU A 87 3.06 11.79 9.44
N GLY A 88 4.36 11.62 9.65
CA GLY A 88 5.06 12.40 10.65
C GLY A 88 6.57 12.45 10.49
N ASN A 89 7.14 13.46 11.13
CA ASN A 89 8.57 13.61 11.37
C ASN A 89 8.76 14.00 12.84
N HIS A 90 9.23 13.05 13.66
CA HIS A 90 9.41 13.27 15.09
C HIS A 90 10.50 14.31 15.41
N SER A 91 11.49 14.49 14.53
CA SER A 91 12.54 15.49 14.71
C SER A 91 12.01 16.92 14.55
N THR A 92 11.13 17.16 13.56
CA THR A 92 10.52 18.48 13.32
C THR A 92 9.18 18.68 14.04
N LYS A 93 8.62 17.62 14.64
CA LYS A 93 7.27 17.58 15.22
C LYS A 93 6.18 17.99 14.23
N GLU A 94 6.37 17.65 12.96
CA GLU A 94 5.38 17.87 11.92
C GLU A 94 4.61 16.59 11.65
N TYR A 95 3.28 16.68 11.67
CA TYR A 95 2.38 15.55 11.50
C TYR A 95 1.23 15.91 10.56
N LYS A 96 0.73 14.93 9.82
CA LYS A 96 -0.33 15.11 8.82
C LYS A 96 -1.20 13.86 8.70
N LEU A 97 -2.51 14.04 8.66
CA LEU A 97 -3.45 13.03 8.20
C LEU A 97 -3.64 13.16 6.69
N LEU A 98 -3.54 12.06 5.96
CA LEU A 98 -3.71 12.01 4.51
C LEU A 98 -4.75 10.96 4.11
N LEU A 99 -5.71 11.36 3.27
CA LEU A 99 -6.56 10.44 2.52
C LEU A 99 -6.08 10.33 1.07
N TYR A 100 -5.98 9.11 0.54
CA TYR A 100 -5.45 8.87 -0.81
C TYR A 100 -6.09 7.66 -1.49
N LEU A 101 -6.13 7.70 -2.84
CA LEU A 101 -6.50 6.56 -3.69
C LEU A 101 -5.28 5.73 -4.08
N SER A 102 -4.16 6.39 -4.28
CA SER A 102 -2.85 5.80 -4.56
C SER A 102 -1.76 6.75 -4.07
N GLN A 103 -0.50 6.33 -4.07
CA GLN A 103 0.62 7.19 -3.64
C GLN A 103 0.69 8.52 -4.44
N GLN A 104 0.20 8.52 -5.68
CA GLN A 104 0.22 9.68 -6.56
C GLN A 104 -1.09 10.49 -6.53
N LYS A 105 -2.16 9.96 -5.93
CA LYS A 105 -3.49 10.57 -5.94
C LYS A 105 -3.99 10.80 -4.52
N GLN A 106 -3.61 11.94 -3.97
CA GLN A 106 -4.14 12.45 -2.71
C GLN A 106 -5.57 12.96 -2.90
N VAL A 107 -6.42 12.76 -1.90
CA VAL A 107 -7.84 13.16 -1.89
C VAL A 107 -8.07 14.28 -0.88
N ALA A 108 -7.53 14.13 0.33
CA ALA A 108 -7.64 15.13 1.39
C ALA A 108 -6.41 15.10 2.29
N ALA A 109 -6.13 16.22 2.94
CA ALA A 109 -4.96 16.44 3.78
C ALA A 109 -5.34 17.31 4.97
N ALA A 110 -4.89 16.94 6.17
CA ALA A 110 -5.03 17.75 7.36
C ALA A 110 -3.71 17.80 8.12
N LYS A 111 -3.16 18.99 8.38
CA LYS A 111 -2.05 19.15 9.32
C LYS A 111 -2.56 18.82 10.72
N ILE A 112 -1.82 17.98 11.44
CA ILE A 112 -2.12 17.66 12.83
C ILE A 112 -1.35 18.65 13.72
N HIS A 113 -2.07 19.41 14.51
CA HIS A 113 -1.56 20.45 15.41
C HIS A 113 -2.47 20.53 16.64
N LEU A 114 -2.15 21.38 17.63
CA LEU A 114 -2.92 21.44 18.89
C LEU A 114 -4.43 21.70 18.71
N GLY A 115 -4.82 22.53 17.74
CA GLY A 115 -6.24 22.78 17.42
C GLY A 115 -6.88 21.78 16.44
N PHE A 116 -6.20 20.69 16.08
CA PHE A 116 -6.75 19.67 15.19
C PHE A 116 -7.66 18.78 16.02
N VAL A 117 -8.91 18.64 15.55
CA VAL A 117 -9.93 17.83 16.23
C VAL A 117 -10.17 16.57 15.40
N PHE A 118 -9.88 15.42 16.02
CA PHE A 118 -10.24 14.11 15.51
C PHE A 118 -11.29 13.49 16.42
N THR A 119 -12.54 13.49 15.98
CA THR A 119 -13.66 13.01 16.80
C THR A 119 -13.88 11.53 16.57
N VAL A 120 -13.74 10.73 17.62
CA VAL A 120 -14.09 9.30 17.59
C VAL A 120 -15.59 9.15 17.82
N GLN A 121 -16.23 8.28 17.04
CA GLN A 121 -17.67 8.01 17.08
C GLN A 121 -17.92 6.49 17.18
N PRO A 122 -19.15 6.06 17.54
CA PRO A 122 -19.50 4.64 17.57
C PRO A 122 -19.34 3.96 16.23
N ASN A 123 -19.34 2.63 16.23
CA ASN A 123 -19.38 1.81 15.02
C ASN A 123 -18.19 2.06 14.07
N ASN A 124 -16.99 2.27 14.63
CA ASN A 124 -15.75 2.46 13.87
C ASN A 124 -15.74 3.71 12.99
N TYR A 125 -16.44 4.76 13.40
CA TYR A 125 -16.42 6.05 12.72
C TYR A 125 -15.47 7.03 13.40
N CYS A 126 -14.77 7.83 12.60
CA CYS A 126 -14.09 9.03 13.07
C CYS A 126 -14.33 10.18 12.10
N THR A 127 -14.39 11.41 12.61
CA THR A 127 -14.52 12.61 11.77
C THR A 127 -13.42 13.62 12.02
N PHE A 128 -13.03 14.33 10.97
CA PHE A 128 -12.07 15.43 11.04
C PHE A 128 -12.37 16.48 9.96
N TYR A 129 -11.74 17.64 10.09
CA TYR A 129 -11.74 18.68 9.06
C TYR A 129 -10.40 18.71 8.35
N ASP A 130 -10.42 18.73 7.01
CA ASP A 130 -9.20 18.89 6.21
C ASP A 130 -8.75 20.37 6.10
N GLU A 131 -7.63 20.61 5.43
CA GLU A 131 -7.09 21.96 5.19
C GLU A 131 -8.04 22.86 4.38
N GLN A 132 -9.00 22.28 3.66
CA GLN A 132 -10.04 22.99 2.92
C GLN A 132 -11.34 23.15 3.74
N ARG A 133 -11.26 22.90 5.05
CA ARG A 133 -12.38 22.92 6.00
C ARG A 133 -13.54 21.99 5.60
N GLN A 134 -13.24 20.93 4.86
CA GLN A 134 -14.22 19.90 4.52
C GLN A 134 -14.30 18.90 5.66
N ASN A 135 -15.52 18.59 6.10
CA ASN A 135 -15.74 17.54 7.09
C ASN A 135 -15.71 16.18 6.40
N TRP A 136 -14.83 15.32 6.87
CA TRP A 136 -14.65 13.95 6.43
C TRP A 136 -15.06 13.00 7.54
N SER A 137 -15.77 11.92 7.16
CA SER A 137 -16.07 10.79 8.02
C SER A 137 -15.38 9.54 7.48
N LEU A 138 -14.67 8.83 8.35
CA LEU A 138 -13.93 7.62 8.06
C LEU A 138 -14.60 6.47 8.78
N MET A 139 -15.00 5.43 8.05
CA MET A 139 -15.45 4.18 8.60
C MET A 139 -14.34 3.13 8.46
N PHE A 140 -13.79 2.68 9.58
CA PHE A 140 -12.74 1.65 9.61
C PHE A 140 -13.33 0.25 9.44
N GLU A 141 -12.54 -0.67 8.91
CA GLU A 141 -12.97 -2.07 8.65
C GLU A 141 -13.13 -2.91 9.94
N SER A 142 -12.56 -2.47 11.06
CA SER A 142 -12.67 -3.14 12.36
C SER A 142 -12.39 -2.19 13.53
N ASP A 143 -12.82 -2.56 14.74
CA ASP A 143 -12.51 -1.85 15.99
C ASP A 143 -11.01 -1.75 16.21
N LYS A 144 -10.27 -2.82 15.89
CA LYS A 144 -8.81 -2.81 15.97
C LYS A 144 -8.17 -1.78 15.04
N ALA A 145 -8.63 -1.69 13.79
CA ALA A 145 -8.10 -0.72 12.84
C ALA A 145 -8.42 0.72 13.28
N SER A 146 -9.61 0.95 13.83
CA SER A 146 -9.99 2.25 14.41
C SER A 146 -9.11 2.59 15.62
N SER A 147 -8.96 1.66 16.58
CA SER A 147 -8.19 1.89 17.80
C SER A 147 -6.71 2.15 17.52
N ASP A 148 -6.11 1.36 16.61
CA ASP A 148 -4.70 1.53 16.24
C ASP A 148 -4.47 2.88 15.54
N PHE A 149 -5.39 3.30 14.67
CA PHE A 149 -5.31 4.61 14.01
C PHE A 149 -5.50 5.77 15.00
N CYS A 150 -6.49 5.69 15.90
CA CYS A 150 -6.72 6.71 16.93
C CYS A 150 -5.54 6.85 17.89
N LYS A 151 -4.90 5.72 18.24
CA LYS A 151 -3.68 5.72 19.04
C LYS A 151 -2.57 6.50 18.32
N GLU A 152 -2.33 6.22 17.04
CA GLU A 152 -1.32 6.94 16.27
C GLU A 152 -1.61 8.45 16.22
N VAL A 153 -2.87 8.84 15.98
CA VAL A 153 -3.28 10.26 16.01
C VAL A 153 -3.02 10.88 17.39
N SER A 154 -3.32 10.18 18.48
CA SER A 154 -3.07 10.65 19.86
C SER A 154 -1.58 10.85 20.14
N ASP A 155 -0.73 9.93 19.67
CA ASP A 155 0.72 9.96 19.88
C ASP A 155 1.38 11.18 19.18
N THR A 156 0.71 11.79 18.20
CA THR A 156 1.16 13.06 17.58
C THR A 156 0.89 14.30 18.45
N GLY A 157 0.13 14.17 19.54
CA GLY A 157 -0.30 15.28 20.40
C GLY A 157 -1.57 15.98 19.92
N ALA A 158 -2.36 15.34 19.06
CA ALA A 158 -3.69 15.80 18.65
C ALA A 158 -4.70 15.69 19.80
N ASP A 159 -5.68 16.59 19.81
CA ASP A 159 -6.85 16.43 20.67
C ASP A 159 -7.85 15.44 20.04
N LEU A 160 -8.08 14.33 20.73
CA LEU A 160 -9.19 13.44 20.41
C LEU A 160 -10.45 14.03 21.06
N GLY A 161 -11.20 14.80 20.27
CA GLY A 161 -12.41 15.47 20.77
C GLY A 161 -13.39 14.47 21.40
N PRO A 162 -14.15 14.89 22.43
CA PRO A 162 -15.03 14.00 23.16
C PRO A 162 -16.09 13.39 22.23
N HIS A 163 -16.46 12.17 22.57
CA HIS A 163 -17.60 11.47 22.00
C HIS A 163 -18.86 12.31 22.26
N LEU A 164 -19.50 12.82 21.20
CA LEU A 164 -20.87 13.33 21.27
C LEU A 164 -21.86 12.16 21.37
#